data_AF-A0AAV4C2Y4-F1
#
_entry.id   AF-A0AAV4C2Y4-F1
#
_cell.length_a   1.000
_cell.length_b   1.000
_cell.length_c   1.000
_cell.angle_alpha   90.00
_cell.angle_beta   90.00
_cell.angle_gamma   90.00
#
_symmetry.space_group_name_H-M   'P 1'
#
loop_
_entity.id
_entity.type
_entity.pdbx_description
1 polymer ?
#
loop_
_entity_poly.entity_id
_entity_poly.type
_entity_poly.pdbx_seq_one_letter_code
_entity_poly.pdbx_strand_id
1 'polypeptide(L)'
;MFYIKSNFPQHHNENYKADKLKRKLISFFGSKLQFWQRYGGSGDLVYSEDVPTGQAEGVAFDYATTEEECVVQAALILRKTVLKGFEDALPMKWPPSLEDLKSEGCYPDLIKTFLTYLYTKQGKVKSESCKRRVDSTAQDICFNVTKGRWKLPKHILLGMAVPQQLVDILYARTEAEINPCDSTDSTDNLNSGNEDDDDDDYDDDDDDDGRCDDDDDWVCSDDDDDDDEN
;
A
#
# COMPACT_ATOMS: atom_id res chain seq x y z
N MET A 1 -4.15 15.64 -23.15
CA MET A 1 -4.33 15.37 -24.60
C MET A 1 -4.11 13.89 -25.00
N PHE A 2 -3.59 13.03 -24.12
CA PHE A 2 -3.37 11.60 -24.44
C PHE A 2 -4.63 10.73 -24.46
N TYR A 3 -5.63 11.03 -23.62
CA TYR A 3 -6.83 10.18 -23.48
C TYR A 3 -7.61 9.94 -24.78
N ILE A 4 -7.85 11.00 -25.58
CA ILE A 4 -8.57 10.88 -26.87
C ILE A 4 -7.71 10.12 -27.89
N LYS A 5 -6.38 10.31 -27.87
CA LYS A 5 -5.45 9.59 -28.74
C LYS A 5 -5.44 8.10 -28.44
N SER A 6 -5.53 7.72 -27.17
CA SER A 6 -5.53 6.31 -26.72
C SER A 6 -6.89 5.62 -26.86
N ASN A 7 -8.00 6.30 -26.59
CA ASN A 7 -9.33 5.66 -26.54
C ASN A 7 -10.20 5.89 -27.78
N PHE A 8 -9.96 6.96 -28.55
CA PHE A 8 -10.77 7.31 -29.72
C PHE A 8 -9.89 7.79 -30.90
N PRO A 9 -9.01 6.92 -31.42
CA PRO A 9 -8.01 7.31 -32.42
C PRO A 9 -8.63 7.86 -33.71
N GLN A 10 -9.80 7.36 -34.13
CA GLN A 10 -10.51 7.89 -35.30
C GLN A 10 -11.00 9.34 -35.15
N HIS A 11 -11.10 9.87 -33.93
CA HIS A 11 -11.54 11.23 -33.65
C HIS A 11 -10.38 12.15 -33.24
N HIS A 12 -9.16 11.62 -33.18
CA HIS A 12 -7.97 12.38 -32.86
C HIS A 12 -7.51 13.18 -34.08
N ASN A 13 -7.45 14.50 -33.93
CA ASN A 13 -6.95 15.41 -34.96
C ASN A 13 -5.87 16.31 -34.36
N GLU A 14 -4.61 16.08 -34.77
CA GLU A 14 -3.44 16.82 -34.27
C GLU A 14 -3.50 18.33 -34.56
N ASN A 15 -4.26 18.74 -35.58
CA ASN A 15 -4.44 20.13 -35.96
C ASN A 15 -5.66 20.79 -35.30
N TYR A 16 -6.40 20.06 -34.45
CA TYR A 16 -7.59 20.56 -33.81
C TYR A 16 -7.26 21.42 -32.59
N LYS A 17 -7.23 22.74 -32.81
CA LYS A 17 -7.00 23.73 -31.74
C LYS A 17 -8.20 23.78 -30.79
N ALA A 18 -7.98 23.57 -29.50
CA ALA A 18 -9.02 23.63 -28.45
C ALA A 18 -9.83 24.95 -28.51
N ASP A 19 -9.20 26.06 -28.90
CA ASP A 19 -9.85 27.37 -29.09
C ASP A 19 -10.97 27.39 -30.13
N LYS A 20 -10.92 26.51 -31.13
CA LYS A 20 -12.00 26.39 -32.14
C LYS A 20 -13.21 25.69 -31.53
N LEU A 21 -13.00 24.68 -30.71
CA LEU A 21 -14.08 23.99 -30.00
C LEU A 21 -14.71 24.90 -28.95
N LYS A 22 -13.89 25.58 -28.15
CA LYS A 22 -14.35 26.56 -27.17
C LYS A 22 -15.26 27.61 -27.81
N ARG A 23 -14.84 28.21 -28.94
CA ARG A 23 -15.66 29.16 -29.69
C ARG A 23 -16.98 28.57 -30.19
N LYS A 24 -16.99 27.32 -30.68
CA LYS A 24 -18.22 26.65 -31.10
C LYS A 24 -19.15 26.38 -29.91
N LEU A 25 -18.62 25.92 -28.79
CA LEU A 25 -19.39 25.67 -27.57
C LEU A 25 -20.02 26.96 -27.03
N ILE A 26 -19.25 28.04 -26.96
CA ILE A 26 -19.77 29.37 -26.59
C ILE A 26 -20.84 29.83 -27.57
N SER A 27 -20.65 29.62 -28.88
CA SER A 27 -21.64 30.01 -29.89
C SER A 27 -22.96 29.24 -29.81
N PHE A 28 -22.92 27.96 -29.42
CA PHE A 28 -24.11 27.10 -29.37
C PHE A 28 -24.83 27.17 -28.02
N PHE A 29 -24.08 27.20 -26.91
CA PHE A 29 -24.63 27.07 -25.57
C PHE A 29 -24.61 28.38 -24.77
N GLY A 30 -23.87 29.39 -25.23
CA GLY A 30 -23.85 30.72 -24.63
C GLY A 30 -23.39 30.70 -23.18
N SER A 31 -24.17 31.35 -22.30
CA SER A 31 -23.89 31.45 -20.86
C SER A 31 -24.14 30.16 -20.09
N LYS A 32 -24.83 29.17 -20.68
CA LYS A 32 -25.17 27.91 -20.00
C LYS A 32 -23.94 27.04 -19.67
N LEU A 33 -22.78 27.36 -20.23
CA LEU A 33 -21.53 26.66 -19.96
C LEU A 33 -20.53 27.59 -19.31
N GLN A 34 -19.86 27.09 -18.27
CA GLN A 34 -18.69 27.72 -17.70
C GLN A 34 -17.43 26.98 -18.14
N PHE A 35 -16.36 27.76 -18.31
CA PHE A 35 -15.03 27.28 -18.65
C PHE A 35 -14.09 27.65 -17.51
N TRP A 36 -13.54 26.64 -16.85
CA TRP A 36 -12.57 26.83 -15.77
C TRP A 36 -11.22 26.29 -16.19
N GLN A 37 -10.18 27.11 -16.08
CA GLN A 37 -8.82 26.73 -16.42
C GLN A 37 -8.01 26.62 -15.14
N ARG A 38 -7.46 25.43 -14.87
CA ARG A 38 -6.55 25.22 -13.74
C ARG A 38 -5.23 25.97 -14.01
N TYR A 39 -4.67 26.62 -12.98
CA TYR A 39 -3.36 27.26 -13.09
C TYR A 39 -2.30 26.27 -13.61
N GLY A 40 -1.70 26.58 -14.77
CA GLY A 40 -0.69 25.73 -15.41
C GLY A 40 -1.21 24.52 -16.20
N GLY A 41 -2.53 24.34 -16.31
CA GLY A 41 -3.15 23.27 -17.08
C GLY A 41 -3.26 23.56 -18.58
N SER A 42 -3.13 22.52 -19.41
CA SER A 42 -3.24 22.61 -20.88
C SER A 42 -4.68 22.48 -21.41
N GLY A 43 -5.70 22.62 -20.56
CA GLY A 43 -7.09 22.42 -20.94
C GLY A 43 -8.09 23.09 -19.99
N ASP A 44 -9.27 23.39 -20.52
CA ASP A 44 -10.38 23.98 -19.77
C ASP A 44 -11.36 22.87 -19.35
N LEU A 45 -11.74 22.87 -18.07
CA LEU A 45 -12.89 22.12 -17.58
C LEU A 45 -14.16 22.84 -18.04
N VAL A 46 -15.06 22.11 -18.68
CA VAL A 46 -16.33 22.64 -19.19
C VAL A 46 -17.48 22.00 -18.42
N TYR A 47 -18.30 22.82 -17.78
CA TYR A 47 -19.44 22.35 -16.98
C TYR A 47 -20.63 23.30 -17.11
N SER A 48 -21.83 22.85 -16.72
CA SER A 48 -23.04 23.68 -16.77
C SER A 48 -22.96 24.82 -15.76
N GLU A 49 -23.52 25.99 -16.09
CA GLU A 49 -23.65 27.12 -15.15
C GLU A 49 -24.42 26.75 -13.89
N ASP A 50 -25.34 25.79 -13.99
CA ASP A 50 -26.12 25.28 -12.86
C ASP A 50 -25.30 24.46 -11.85
N VAL A 51 -24.07 24.06 -12.21
CA VAL A 51 -23.18 23.27 -11.35
C VAL A 51 -22.17 24.19 -10.67
N PRO A 52 -22.14 24.24 -9.33
CA PRO A 52 -21.12 24.98 -8.59
C PRO A 52 -19.71 24.48 -8.97
N THR A 53 -18.77 25.41 -9.16
CA THR A 53 -17.39 25.08 -9.57
C THR A 53 -16.74 24.01 -8.68
N GLY A 54 -16.93 24.08 -7.36
CA GLY A 54 -16.38 23.08 -6.44
C GLY A 54 -16.93 21.65 -6.64
N GLN A 55 -18.19 21.53 -7.07
CA GLN A 55 -18.79 20.23 -7.40
C GLN A 55 -18.26 19.71 -8.74
N ALA A 56 -18.11 20.59 -9.73
CA ALA A 56 -17.54 20.23 -11.03
C ALA A 56 -16.07 19.79 -10.91
N GLU A 57 -15.28 20.46 -10.07
CA GLU A 57 -13.89 20.09 -9.78
C GLU A 57 -13.81 18.72 -9.09
N GLY A 58 -14.67 18.46 -8.09
CA GLY A 58 -14.72 17.17 -7.39
C GLY A 58 -15.02 16.02 -8.34
N VAL A 59 -16.09 16.14 -9.14
CA VAL A 59 -16.46 15.12 -10.12
C VAL A 59 -15.36 14.92 -11.17
N ALA A 60 -14.74 16.00 -11.64
CA ALA A 60 -13.65 15.91 -12.59
C ALA A 60 -12.42 15.21 -11.99
N PHE A 61 -12.13 15.42 -10.71
CA PHE A 61 -11.06 14.75 -10.00
C PHE A 61 -11.35 13.25 -9.85
N ASP A 62 -12.56 12.90 -9.43
CA ASP A 62 -12.99 11.51 -9.27
C ASP A 62 -12.97 10.73 -10.59
N TYR A 63 -13.33 11.38 -11.70
CA TYR A 63 -13.28 10.76 -13.04
C TYR A 63 -11.88 10.71 -13.66
N ALA A 64 -11.01 11.67 -13.32
CA ALA A 64 -9.67 11.74 -13.89
C ALA A 64 -8.67 10.84 -13.16
N THR A 65 -8.92 10.53 -11.88
CA THR A 65 -7.99 9.78 -11.05
C THR A 65 -8.38 8.31 -11.04
N THR A 66 -7.54 7.44 -11.57
CA THR A 66 -7.76 5.99 -11.44
C THR A 66 -7.51 5.54 -10.00
N GLU A 67 -8.10 4.42 -9.58
CA GLU A 67 -7.83 3.84 -8.26
C GLU A 67 -6.31 3.60 -8.06
N GLU A 68 -5.63 3.19 -9.12
CA GLU A 68 -4.18 2.99 -9.16
C GLU A 68 -3.41 4.30 -8.89
N GLU A 69 -3.81 5.40 -9.51
CA GLU A 69 -3.21 6.72 -9.26
C GLU A 69 -3.45 7.18 -7.82
N CYS A 70 -4.65 6.96 -7.27
CA CYS A 70 -4.95 7.23 -5.87
C CYS A 70 -4.02 6.46 -4.92
N VAL A 71 -3.81 5.17 -5.16
CA VAL A 71 -2.91 4.32 -4.38
C VAL A 71 -1.47 4.82 -4.46
N VAL A 72 -0.99 5.16 -5.67
CA VAL A 72 0.36 5.70 -5.86
C VAL A 72 0.52 7.03 -5.14
N GLN A 73 -0.45 7.95 -5.24
CA GLN A 73 -0.39 9.24 -4.54
C GLN A 73 -0.40 9.05 -3.02
N ALA A 74 -1.26 8.17 -2.49
CA ALA A 74 -1.29 7.85 -1.06
C ALA A 74 0.07 7.31 -0.59
N ALA A 75 0.68 6.38 -1.33
CA ALA A 75 2.00 5.84 -1.02
C ALA A 75 3.09 6.92 -1.03
N LEU A 76 3.08 7.83 -2.00
CA LEU A 76 4.03 8.95 -2.07
C LEU A 76 3.87 9.92 -0.89
N ILE A 77 2.63 10.22 -0.49
CA ILE A 77 2.33 11.06 0.67
C ILE A 77 2.85 10.39 1.96
N LEU A 78 2.57 9.11 2.16
CA LEU A 78 3.06 8.35 3.32
C LEU A 78 4.59 8.34 3.35
N ARG A 79 5.24 8.03 2.21
CA ARG A 79 6.70 8.02 2.10
C ARG A 79 7.31 9.39 2.45
N LYS A 80 6.75 10.47 1.91
CA LYS A 80 7.19 11.85 2.22
C LYS A 80 7.06 12.15 3.71
N THR A 81 5.95 11.70 4.31
CA THR A 81 5.67 11.92 5.73
C THR A 81 6.65 11.17 6.62
N VAL A 82 6.99 9.92 6.28
CA VAL A 82 8.05 9.15 6.97
C VAL A 82 9.38 9.87 6.89
N LEU A 83 9.80 10.28 5.69
CA LEU A 83 11.11 10.91 5.50
C LEU A 83 11.21 12.23 6.27
N LYS A 84 10.15 13.04 6.25
CA LYS A 84 10.09 14.25 7.06
C LYS A 84 10.15 13.93 8.56
N GLY A 85 9.37 12.96 9.02
CA GLY A 85 9.39 12.52 10.42
C GLY A 85 10.78 12.02 10.85
N PHE A 86 11.53 11.38 9.95
CA PHE A 86 12.91 10.95 10.22
C PHE A 86 13.87 12.13 10.35
N GLU A 87 13.73 13.15 9.51
CA GLU A 87 14.53 14.38 9.57
C GLU A 87 14.24 15.19 10.83
N ASP A 88 12.97 15.23 11.24
CA ASP A 88 12.51 15.93 12.44
C ASP A 88 12.81 15.15 13.75
N ALA A 89 13.02 13.83 13.65
CA ALA A 89 13.29 12.98 14.79
C ALA A 89 14.70 13.23 15.35
N LEU A 90 14.78 13.40 16.68
CA LEU A 90 16.06 13.41 17.35
C LEU A 90 16.71 12.04 17.25
N PRO A 91 18.02 11.96 16.93
CA PRO A 91 18.71 10.69 16.92
C PRO A 91 18.65 10.06 18.31
N MET A 92 18.22 8.80 18.38
CA MET A 92 18.14 8.06 19.62
C MET A 92 19.54 7.98 20.26
N LYS A 93 19.64 8.34 21.53
CA LYS A 93 20.89 8.22 22.29
C LYS A 93 21.32 6.76 22.37
N TRP A 94 22.60 6.49 22.16
CA TRP A 94 23.15 5.15 22.31
C TRP A 94 24.02 5.06 23.58
N PRO A 95 23.80 4.08 24.47
CA PRO A 95 22.76 3.04 24.40
C PRO A 95 21.34 3.57 24.72
N PRO A 96 20.28 2.96 24.15
CA PRO A 96 18.90 3.36 24.42
C PRO A 96 18.52 3.00 25.86
N SER A 97 17.73 3.86 26.50
CA SER A 97 17.13 3.56 27.79
C SER A 97 15.89 2.66 27.67
N LEU A 98 15.47 2.04 28.77
CA LEU A 98 14.26 1.21 28.78
C LEU A 98 13.01 2.01 28.35
N GLU A 99 12.96 3.29 28.68
CA GLU A 99 11.87 4.20 28.28
C GLU A 99 11.88 4.44 26.77
N ASP A 100 13.05 4.61 26.17
CA ASP A 100 13.21 4.76 24.71
C ASP A 100 12.74 3.50 23.96
N LEU A 101 12.86 2.31 24.57
CA LEU A 101 12.41 1.05 23.98
C LEU A 101 10.93 0.76 24.19
N LYS A 102 10.30 1.40 25.18
CA LYS A 102 8.85 1.29 25.46
C LYS A 102 8.03 2.38 24.78
N SER A 103 8.67 3.34 24.11
CA SER A 103 7.97 4.46 23.48
C SER A 103 7.04 3.98 22.36
N GLU A 104 5.74 4.04 22.62
CA GLU A 104 4.71 3.90 21.60
C GLU A 104 4.65 5.18 20.75
N GLY A 105 4.32 5.08 19.46
CA GLY A 105 4.11 6.25 18.60
C GLY A 105 5.38 6.99 18.18
N CYS A 106 6.53 6.31 18.09
CA CYS A 106 7.80 6.86 17.57
C CYS A 106 7.82 7.11 16.04
N TYR A 107 6.65 7.24 15.41
CA TYR A 107 6.47 7.35 13.97
C TYR A 107 5.35 8.36 13.65
N PRO A 108 5.27 8.91 12.42
CA PRO A 108 4.30 9.95 12.11
C PRO A 108 2.83 9.52 12.27
N ASP A 109 2.00 10.39 12.84
CA ASP A 109 0.58 10.15 13.10
C ASP A 109 -0.21 9.77 11.86
N LEU A 110 0.13 10.30 10.69
CA LEU A 110 -0.56 9.98 9.44
C LEU A 110 -0.46 8.48 9.10
N ILE A 111 0.66 7.83 9.44
CA ILE A 111 0.83 6.37 9.25
C ILE A 111 -0.06 5.63 10.23
N LYS A 112 -0.12 6.09 11.48
CA LYS A 112 -1.03 5.54 12.50
C LYS A 112 -2.47 5.59 12.03
N THR A 113 -2.91 6.74 11.54
CA THR A 113 -4.25 6.95 11.00
C THR A 113 -4.50 6.03 9.82
N PHE A 114 -3.60 6.02 8.83
CA PHE A 114 -3.71 5.15 7.65
C PHE A 114 -3.85 3.66 8.04
N LEU A 115 -2.96 3.14 8.87
CA LEU A 115 -2.98 1.74 9.30
C LEU A 115 -4.20 1.41 10.18
N THR A 116 -4.65 2.38 10.98
CA THR A 116 -5.87 2.22 11.78
C THR A 116 -7.08 2.06 10.86
N TYR A 117 -7.22 2.91 9.83
CA TYR A 117 -8.28 2.75 8.84
C TYR A 117 -8.15 1.43 8.06
N LEU A 118 -6.92 1.06 7.69
CA LEU A 118 -6.63 -0.18 6.97
C LEU A 118 -7.07 -1.43 7.74
N TYR A 119 -6.83 -1.47 9.06
CA TYR A 119 -7.16 -2.65 9.87
C TYR A 119 -8.57 -2.63 10.48
N THR A 120 -9.16 -1.46 10.74
CA THR A 120 -10.42 -1.37 11.50
C THR A 120 -11.62 -1.02 10.64
N LYS A 121 -11.42 -0.54 9.40
CA LYS A 121 -12.42 0.04 8.48
C LYS A 121 -13.14 1.30 9.03
N GLN A 122 -13.38 1.37 10.33
CA GLN A 122 -14.10 2.42 11.06
C GLN A 122 -13.19 3.48 11.68
N GLY A 123 -11.86 3.33 11.58
CA GLY A 123 -10.89 4.30 12.10
C GLY A 123 -10.73 4.30 13.62
N LYS A 124 -11.25 3.28 14.32
CA LYS A 124 -11.19 3.17 15.79
C LYS A 124 -10.57 1.84 16.20
N VAL A 125 -9.44 1.90 16.90
CA VAL A 125 -8.78 0.72 17.49
C VAL A 125 -9.55 0.29 18.74
N LYS A 126 -10.16 -0.89 18.70
CA LYS A 126 -10.94 -1.44 19.82
C LYS A 126 -10.14 -2.39 20.72
N SER A 127 -9.09 -3.03 20.19
CA SER A 127 -8.32 -4.05 20.90
C SER A 127 -6.84 -3.72 20.99
N GLU A 128 -6.21 -4.12 22.10
CA GLU A 128 -4.76 -3.98 22.31
C GLU A 128 -3.95 -4.75 21.26
N SER A 129 -4.46 -5.91 20.81
CA SER A 129 -3.85 -6.67 19.72
C SER A 129 -3.81 -5.87 18.41
N CYS A 130 -4.88 -5.16 18.07
CA CYS A 130 -4.93 -4.31 16.88
C CYS A 130 -3.95 -3.13 17.01
N LYS A 131 -3.88 -2.49 18.19
CA LYS A 131 -2.92 -1.42 18.48
C LYS A 131 -1.49 -1.89 18.26
N ARG A 132 -1.12 -3.04 18.85
CA ARG A 132 0.20 -3.67 18.68
C ARG A 132 0.53 -3.97 17.22
N ARG A 133 -0.44 -4.43 16.42
CA ARG A 133 -0.27 -4.66 14.98
C ARG A 133 -0.01 -3.35 14.23
N VAL A 134 -0.80 -2.30 14.50
CA VAL A 134 -0.59 -0.96 13.93
C VAL A 134 0.81 -0.45 14.26
N ASP A 135 1.21 -0.48 15.53
CA ASP A 135 2.51 -0.02 15.99
C ASP A 135 3.66 -0.82 15.35
N SER A 136 3.54 -2.14 15.30
CA SER A 136 4.53 -3.04 14.71
C SER A 136 4.72 -2.77 13.22
N THR A 137 3.63 -2.66 12.46
CA THR A 137 3.67 -2.40 11.02
C THR A 137 4.14 -0.98 10.71
N ALA A 138 3.73 0.02 11.50
CA ALA A 138 4.20 1.40 11.32
C ALA A 138 5.72 1.51 11.46
N GLN A 139 6.28 0.81 12.45
CA GLN A 139 7.72 0.77 12.66
C GLN A 139 8.44 0.09 11.49
N ASP A 140 7.91 -1.00 10.94
CA ASP A 140 8.50 -1.67 9.76
C ASP A 140 8.49 -0.77 8.53
N ILE A 141 7.38 -0.07 8.28
CA ILE A 141 7.27 0.88 7.17
C ILE A 141 8.33 1.97 7.29
N CYS A 142 8.48 2.56 8.48
CA CYS A 142 9.46 3.61 8.72
C CYS A 142 10.90 3.11 8.55
N PHE A 143 11.20 1.91 9.05
CA PHE A 143 12.50 1.27 8.87
C PHE A 143 12.81 1.04 7.39
N ASN A 144 11.88 0.44 6.64
CA ASN A 144 12.05 0.14 5.22
C ASN A 144 12.20 1.40 4.36
N VAL A 145 11.34 2.40 4.55
CA VAL A 145 11.39 3.66 3.79
C VAL A 145 12.71 4.41 4.03
N THR A 146 13.26 4.34 5.24
CA THR A 146 14.54 4.98 5.58
C THR A 146 15.77 4.11 5.27
N LYS A 147 15.56 2.91 4.69
CA LYS A 147 16.61 1.92 4.42
C LYS A 147 17.37 1.51 5.67
N GLY A 148 16.65 1.29 6.76
CA GLY A 148 17.19 0.85 8.04
C GLY A 148 17.96 1.91 8.84
N ARG A 149 17.97 3.17 8.39
CA ARG A 149 18.62 4.29 9.10
C ARG A 149 17.83 4.72 10.34
N TRP A 150 16.51 4.65 10.29
CA TRP A 150 15.67 4.94 11.45
C TRP A 150 15.59 3.71 12.36
N LYS A 151 16.35 3.73 13.46
CA LYS A 151 16.35 2.66 14.46
C LYS A 151 15.20 2.84 15.44
N LEU A 152 14.07 2.22 15.12
CA LEU A 152 12.87 2.22 15.96
C LEU A 152 12.92 1.09 17.00
N PRO A 153 12.20 1.21 18.13
CA PRO A 153 12.27 0.27 19.25
C PRO A 153 12.16 -1.19 18.86
N LYS A 154 11.21 -1.55 17.98
CA LYS A 154 11.03 -2.91 17.47
C LYS A 154 12.32 -3.48 16.86
N HIS A 155 13.00 -2.70 16.01
CA HIS A 155 14.18 -3.17 15.28
C HIS A 155 15.40 -3.29 16.20
N ILE A 156 15.48 -2.46 17.25
CA ILE A 156 16.51 -2.58 18.28
C ILE A 156 16.24 -3.82 19.14
N LEU A 157 15.02 -3.96 19.65
CA LEU A 157 14.60 -5.10 20.48
C LEU A 157 14.77 -6.43 19.73
N LEU A 158 14.39 -6.48 18.46
CA LEU A 158 14.56 -7.67 17.63
C LEU A 158 16.04 -8.04 17.49
N GLY A 159 16.93 -7.06 17.25
CA GLY A 159 18.37 -7.30 17.18
C GLY A 159 18.99 -7.76 18.50
N MET A 160 18.37 -7.45 19.65
CA MET A 160 18.81 -7.95 20.96
C MET A 160 18.21 -9.32 21.32
N ALA A 161 17.01 -9.62 20.83
CA ALA A 161 16.27 -10.83 21.17
C ALA A 161 16.66 -12.03 20.30
N VAL A 162 17.12 -11.82 19.07
CA VAL A 162 17.56 -12.90 18.19
C VAL A 162 19.00 -13.28 18.56
N PRO A 163 19.27 -14.51 19.03
CA PRO A 163 20.64 -14.97 19.24
C PRO A 163 21.41 -14.90 17.91
N GLN A 164 22.66 -14.44 17.96
CA GLN A 164 23.53 -14.18 16.79
C GLN A 164 23.48 -15.28 15.72
N GLN A 165 23.35 -16.54 16.12
CA GLN A 165 23.27 -17.71 15.24
C GLN A 165 22.07 -17.70 14.27
N LEU A 166 20.93 -17.13 14.68
CA LEU A 166 19.74 -17.03 13.82
C LEU A 166 19.81 -15.81 12.89
N VAL A 167 20.56 -14.77 13.25
CA VAL A 167 20.80 -13.61 12.38
C VAL A 167 21.59 -14.04 11.16
N ASP A 168 22.64 -14.86 11.34
CA ASP A 168 23.48 -15.36 10.25
C ASP A 168 22.67 -16.25 9.28
N ILE A 169 21.75 -17.07 9.79
CA ILE A 169 20.86 -17.93 8.99
C ILE A 169 19.84 -17.10 8.20
N LEU A 170 19.22 -16.10 8.82
CA LEU A 170 18.24 -15.24 8.14
C LEU A 170 18.90 -14.38 7.06
N TYR A 171 20.11 -13.87 7.31
CA TYR A 171 20.87 -13.10 6.32
C TYR A 171 21.26 -13.97 5.11
N ALA A 172 21.76 -15.19 5.36
CA ALA A 172 22.07 -16.16 4.32
C ALA A 172 20.83 -16.53 3.47
N ARG A 173 19.65 -16.63 4.10
CA ARG A 173 18.39 -16.91 3.40
C ARG A 173 17.91 -15.74 2.54
N THR A 174 18.05 -14.50 3.03
CA THR A 174 17.68 -13.31 2.24
C THR A 174 18.61 -13.06 1.05
N GLU A 175 19.91 -13.41 1.16
CA GLU A 175 20.83 -13.33 0.03
C GLU A 175 20.55 -14.41 -1.04
N ALA A 176 20.07 -15.58 -0.63
CA ALA A 176 19.66 -16.65 -1.55
C ALA A 176 18.37 -16.30 -2.32
N GLU A 177 17.42 -15.57 -1.72
CA GLU A 177 16.17 -15.17 -2.39
C GLU A 177 16.32 -13.93 -3.31
N ILE A 178 17.36 -13.09 -3.11
CA ILE A 178 17.59 -11.88 -3.92
C ILE A 178 18.39 -12.18 -5.21
N ASN A 179 18.99 -13.37 -5.34
CA ASN A 179 19.67 -13.83 -6.56
C ASN A 179 19.09 -15.15 -7.13
N PRO A 180 17.91 -15.15 -7.78
CA PRO A 180 17.45 -16.35 -8.51
C PRO A 180 18.02 -16.44 -9.93
N CYS A 181 18.89 -15.52 -10.38
CA CYS A 181 19.25 -15.41 -11.79
C CYS A 181 20.70 -14.97 -12.00
N ASP A 182 21.66 -15.89 -11.87
CA ASP A 182 22.83 -15.87 -12.76
C ASP A 182 23.52 -17.25 -12.83
N SER A 183 22.98 -18.12 -13.68
CA SER A 183 23.80 -19.10 -14.41
C SER A 183 23.02 -19.57 -15.63
N THR A 184 23.08 -18.78 -16.70
CA THR A 184 22.80 -19.28 -18.05
C THR A 184 23.88 -20.29 -18.44
N ASP A 185 23.42 -21.50 -18.74
CA ASP A 185 23.66 -22.19 -20.00
C ASP A 185 25.10 -22.18 -20.55
N SER A 186 25.76 -23.32 -20.44
CA SER A 186 26.75 -23.77 -21.42
C SER A 186 26.63 -25.28 -21.52
N THR A 187 25.73 -25.69 -22.40
CA THR A 187 25.74 -27.01 -23.03
C THR A 187 27.00 -27.14 -23.89
N ASP A 188 27.81 -28.17 -23.63
CA ASP A 188 28.38 -29.05 -24.66
C ASP A 188 29.20 -30.20 -24.03
N ASN A 189 28.55 -31.36 -23.99
CA ASN A 189 29.00 -32.60 -24.65
C ASN A 189 30.42 -33.15 -24.38
N LEU A 190 30.52 -34.26 -23.63
CA LEU A 190 30.83 -35.60 -24.16
C LEU A 190 31.10 -36.63 -23.03
N ASN A 191 30.20 -37.62 -22.96
CA ASN A 191 30.48 -39.06 -22.94
C ASN A 191 31.45 -39.65 -21.87
N SER A 192 30.91 -40.42 -20.91
CA SER A 192 31.01 -41.90 -20.92
C SER A 192 30.74 -42.52 -19.53
N GLY A 193 29.77 -43.43 -19.47
CA GLY A 193 29.96 -44.76 -18.87
C GLY A 193 29.65 -44.96 -17.37
N ASN A 194 28.83 -46.00 -17.17
CA ASN A 194 28.62 -46.85 -15.99
C ASN A 194 27.58 -46.33 -14.98
N GLU A 195 26.39 -46.94 -14.92
CA GLU A 195 26.03 -48.28 -14.39
C GLU A 195 25.85 -48.26 -12.87
N ASP A 196 24.79 -48.97 -12.47
CA ASP A 196 24.45 -49.48 -11.14
C ASP A 196 23.54 -48.60 -10.27
N ASP A 197 22.25 -48.97 -10.31
CA ASP A 197 21.49 -49.52 -9.18
C ASP A 197 21.63 -48.81 -7.84
N ASP A 198 20.52 -48.25 -7.35
CA ASP A 198 19.97 -48.66 -6.06
C ASP A 198 18.53 -48.14 -5.94
N ASP A 199 17.61 -49.11 -5.94
CA ASP A 199 16.22 -49.00 -5.51
C ASP A 199 16.21 -48.68 -4.00
N ASP A 200 15.58 -47.59 -3.60
CA ASP A 200 15.12 -47.42 -2.22
C ASP A 200 13.64 -47.02 -2.24
N ASP A 201 12.82 -48.05 -2.09
CA ASP A 201 11.43 -48.02 -1.66
C ASP A 201 11.28 -47.17 -0.39
N TYR A 202 10.48 -46.10 -0.48
CA TYR A 202 9.85 -45.49 0.69
C TYR A 202 8.34 -45.66 0.56
N ASP A 203 7.91 -46.87 0.95
CA ASP A 203 6.57 -47.13 1.44
C ASP A 203 6.38 -46.57 2.86
N ASP A 204 5.11 -46.49 3.24
CA ASP A 204 4.52 -46.25 4.56
C ASP A 204 4.21 -44.80 4.94
N ASP A 205 2.96 -44.44 4.60
CA ASP A 205 1.87 -44.27 5.58
C ASP A 205 2.17 -43.37 6.80
N ASP A 206 1.46 -42.24 6.87
CA ASP A 206 0.54 -42.04 7.99
C ASP A 206 -0.42 -40.89 7.69
N ASP A 207 -1.70 -41.24 7.82
CA ASP A 207 -2.88 -40.39 7.88
C ASP A 207 -2.75 -39.32 8.99
N ASP A 208 -3.11 -38.07 8.67
CA ASP A 208 -3.73 -37.19 9.67
C ASP A 208 -4.67 -36.19 8.98
N ASP A 209 -5.88 -36.66 8.75
CA ASP A 209 -7.06 -35.89 8.41
C ASP A 209 -7.55 -35.11 9.63
N GLY A 210 -6.79 -34.04 9.96
CA GLY A 210 -7.16 -33.02 10.93
C GLY A 210 -8.38 -32.21 10.49
N ARG A 211 -9.55 -32.82 10.62
CA ARG A 211 -10.87 -32.19 10.58
C ARG A 211 -10.99 -31.25 11.79
N CYS A 212 -10.87 -29.95 11.55
CA CYS A 212 -11.28 -28.94 12.53
C CYS A 212 -12.75 -28.61 12.27
N ASP A 213 -13.64 -29.40 12.88
CA ASP A 213 -15.05 -29.05 13.06
C ASP A 213 -15.13 -28.00 14.19
N ASP A 214 -14.94 -26.73 13.85
CA ASP A 214 -15.26 -25.61 14.75
C ASP A 214 -16.64 -25.05 14.36
N ASP A 215 -17.67 -25.78 14.82
CA ASP A 215 -19.05 -25.30 14.93
C ASP A 215 -19.12 -24.24 16.05
N ASP A 216 -18.72 -23.00 15.75
CA ASP A 216 -19.06 -21.85 16.58
C ASP A 216 -20.43 -21.30 16.16
N ASP A 217 -21.47 -21.91 16.75
CA ASP A 217 -22.84 -21.40 16.85
C ASP A 217 -22.80 -19.96 17.42
N TRP A 218 -22.78 -18.97 16.52
CA TRP A 218 -23.06 -17.59 16.86
C TRP A 218 -24.56 -17.47 17.16
N VAL A 219 -24.91 -17.65 18.43
CA VAL A 219 -26.21 -17.27 18.97
C VAL A 219 -26.30 -15.74 18.92
N CYS A 220 -27.01 -15.22 17.93
CA CYS A 220 -27.51 -13.84 17.96
C CYS A 220 -28.55 -13.76 19.07
N SER A 221 -28.16 -13.23 20.23
CA SER A 221 -29.12 -12.69 21.18
C SER A 221 -29.65 -11.38 20.59
N ASP A 222 -30.83 -11.47 19.99
CA ASP A 222 -31.71 -10.34 19.73
C ASP A 222 -32.21 -9.83 21.09
N ASP A 223 -31.50 -8.85 21.65
CA ASP A 223 -32.05 -8.01 22.72
C ASP A 223 -32.87 -6.91 22.05
N ASP A 224 -34.13 -7.27 21.78
CA ASP A 224 -35.26 -6.36 21.65
C ASP A 224 -35.51 -5.69 23.01
N ASP A 225 -35.07 -4.45 23.17
CA ASP A 225 -35.61 -3.52 24.18
C ASP A 225 -36.32 -2.37 23.43
N ASP A 226 -37.48 -2.70 22.87
CA ASP A 226 -38.58 -1.76 22.66
C ASP A 226 -39.31 -1.53 24.01
N ASP A 227 -39.92 -0.35 24.11
CA ASP A 227 -41.02 0.00 25.00
C ASP A 227 -40.69 0.23 26.50
N ASP A 228 -41.24 1.20 27.21
CA ASP A 228 -41.98 2.42 26.92
C ASP A 228 -42.20 3.07 28.32
N GLU A 229 -42.73 4.30 28.35
CA GLU A 229 -43.48 4.87 29.47
C GLU A 229 -42.76 5.20 30.80
N ASN A 230 -42.47 6.49 31.03
CA ASN A 230 -43.34 7.43 31.79
C ASN A 230 -42.64 8.78 32.05
#